data_AF-A0A7C7M5W7-F1
#
_entry.id   AF-A0A7C7M5W7-F1
#
_cell.length_a   1.000
_cell.length_b   1.000
_cell.length_c   1.000
_cell.angle_alpha   90.00
_cell.angle_beta   90.00
_cell.angle_gamma   90.00
#
_symmetry.space_group_name_H-M   'P 1'
#
loop_
_entity.id
_entity.type
_entity.pdbx_description
1 polymer ?
#
loop_
_entity_poly.entity_id
_entity_poly.type
_entity_poly.pdbx_seq_one_letter_code
_entity_poly.pdbx_strand_id
1 'polypeptide(L)'
;CDLNINWSSSSYFSISNNQLCPPYPSCIEDYMGYQDTTNCDQISIMDEPFPFTYKLHSAYPNPFNPVTTLRYDLPEDALVSIAIYDMMGRGVKTLIDDQQTAGYRSTQWDATNDAGQPVSAGLYLYTIQAGEFRQTKKMVLLK
;
A
#
# COMPACT_ATOMS: atom_id res chain seq x y z
N CYS A 1 2.97 0.66 -37.88
CA CYS A 1 2.93 -0.31 -36.76
C CYS A 1 4.10 -1.24 -36.92
N ASP A 2 5.03 -1.24 -35.97
CA ASP A 2 6.14 -2.21 -35.94
C ASP A 2 5.64 -3.55 -35.41
N LEU A 3 4.69 -4.13 -36.13
CA LEU A 3 4.39 -5.55 -35.99
C LEU A 3 5.29 -6.23 -37.01
N ASN A 4 6.15 -7.13 -36.55
CA ASN A 4 7.08 -7.90 -37.38
C ASN A 4 6.32 -8.97 -38.19
N ILE A 5 5.40 -8.51 -39.03
CA ILE A 5 4.51 -9.30 -39.87
C ILE A 5 4.72 -8.82 -41.31
N ASN A 6 4.89 -9.75 -42.24
CA ASN A 6 5.04 -9.43 -43.65
C ASN A 6 3.66 -9.24 -44.31
N TRP A 7 3.22 -7.98 -44.43
CA TRP A 7 1.92 -7.59 -44.99
C TRP A 7 1.81 -7.68 -46.52
N SER A 8 2.87 -8.13 -47.21
CA SER A 8 2.92 -8.13 -48.69
C SER A 8 2.16 -9.28 -49.38
N SER A 9 1.51 -10.18 -48.63
CA SER A 9 0.81 -11.35 -49.17
C SER A 9 -0.65 -11.50 -48.72
N SER A 10 -1.23 -10.50 -48.07
CA SER A 10 -2.56 -10.62 -47.45
C SER A 10 -3.68 -10.15 -48.36
N SER A 11 -4.13 -11.00 -49.30
CA SER A 11 -5.44 -10.76 -49.91
C SER A 11 -6.59 -11.04 -48.93
N TYR A 12 -6.36 -11.76 -47.83
CA TYR A 12 -7.37 -12.04 -46.81
C TYR A 12 -6.71 -12.29 -45.44
N PHE A 13 -6.39 -11.24 -44.68
CA PHE A 13 -6.04 -11.36 -43.26
C PHE A 13 -7.18 -10.77 -42.43
N SER A 14 -7.79 -11.60 -41.57
CA SER A 14 -8.88 -11.20 -40.68
C SER A 14 -8.61 -11.74 -39.28
N ILE A 15 -8.72 -10.89 -38.27
CA ILE A 15 -8.58 -11.26 -36.84
C ILE A 15 -9.96 -11.42 -36.19
N SER A 16 -11.01 -11.63 -36.98
CA SER A 16 -12.39 -11.82 -36.48
C SER A 16 -12.55 -13.07 -35.61
N ASN A 17 -13.60 -13.09 -34.77
CA ASN A 17 -13.98 -14.21 -33.89
C ASN A 17 -12.96 -14.52 -32.78
N ASN A 18 -12.32 -13.49 -32.23
CA ASN A 18 -11.48 -13.60 -31.04
C ASN A 18 -12.07 -12.78 -29.88
N GLN A 19 -11.38 -12.81 -28.74
CA GLN A 19 -11.73 -12.11 -27.50
C GLN A 19 -10.74 -10.97 -27.24
N LEU A 20 -10.41 -10.21 -28.27
CA LEU A 20 -9.56 -9.04 -28.13
C LEU A 20 -10.40 -7.84 -27.70
N CYS A 21 -9.87 -7.03 -26.80
CA CYS A 21 -10.56 -5.88 -26.25
C CYS A 21 -10.05 -4.56 -26.85
N PRO A 22 -10.95 -3.63 -27.20
CA PRO A 22 -10.56 -2.29 -27.67
C PRO A 22 -9.92 -1.46 -26.53
N PRO A 23 -9.12 -0.42 -26.85
CA PRO A 23 -8.88 0.13 -28.18
C PRO A 23 -7.79 -0.60 -28.97
N TYR A 24 -8.01 -0.78 -30.27
CA TYR A 24 -7.01 -1.35 -31.18
C TYR A 24 -6.13 -0.24 -31.76
N PRO A 25 -4.85 -0.53 -32.07
CA PRO A 25 -4.03 0.36 -32.90
C PRO A 25 -4.73 0.64 -34.24
N SER A 26 -4.74 1.91 -34.67
CA SER A 26 -5.46 2.36 -35.88
C SER A 26 -5.06 1.62 -37.16
N CYS A 27 -3.83 1.11 -37.23
CA CYS A 27 -3.35 0.33 -38.37
C CYS A 27 -3.95 -1.06 -38.51
N ILE A 28 -4.57 -1.59 -37.44
CA ILE A 28 -5.20 -2.92 -37.45
C ILE A 28 -6.73 -2.85 -37.31
N GLU A 29 -7.27 -1.68 -36.99
CA GLU A 29 -8.71 -1.46 -36.76
C GLU A 29 -9.56 -1.96 -37.94
N ASP A 30 -9.12 -1.71 -39.19
CA ASP A 30 -9.81 -2.16 -40.41
C ASP A 30 -9.79 -3.69 -40.61
N TYR A 31 -8.91 -4.42 -39.90
CA TYR A 31 -8.77 -5.87 -39.96
C TYR A 31 -9.36 -6.58 -38.73
N MET A 32 -9.73 -5.80 -37.70
CA MET A 32 -10.42 -6.25 -36.51
C MET A 32 -11.90 -6.44 -36.87
N GLY A 33 -12.25 -7.62 -37.37
CA GLY A 33 -13.66 -7.99 -37.51
C GLY A 33 -14.33 -8.19 -36.13
N TYR A 34 -15.56 -8.72 -36.11
CA TYR A 34 -16.32 -8.91 -34.87
C TYR A 34 -15.50 -9.62 -33.78
N GLN A 35 -15.46 -9.02 -32.60
CA GLN A 35 -14.84 -9.58 -31.39
C GLN A 35 -15.91 -9.83 -30.33
N ASP A 36 -15.76 -10.91 -29.57
CA ASP A 36 -16.54 -11.12 -28.36
C ASP A 36 -15.96 -10.27 -27.24
N THR A 37 -16.56 -9.09 -27.04
CA THR A 37 -16.13 -8.14 -26.01
C THR A 37 -16.88 -8.30 -24.69
N THR A 38 -17.65 -9.38 -24.51
CA THR A 38 -18.50 -9.59 -23.33
C THR A 38 -17.71 -9.56 -22.02
N ASN A 39 -16.43 -9.94 -22.08
CA ASN A 39 -15.52 -9.94 -20.92
C ASN A 39 -14.51 -8.79 -20.93
N CYS A 40 -14.62 -7.82 -21.85
CA CYS A 40 -13.70 -6.69 -21.91
C CYS A 40 -13.88 -5.69 -20.76
N ASP A 41 -15.06 -5.67 -20.16
CA ASP A 41 -15.34 -4.91 -18.94
C ASP A 41 -15.05 -5.70 -17.66
N GLN A 42 -14.63 -6.98 -17.75
CA GLN A 42 -14.35 -7.84 -16.61
C GLN A 42 -12.93 -7.74 -16.06
N ILE A 43 -12.27 -6.60 -16.31
CA ILE A 43 -11.13 -6.15 -15.50
C ILE A 43 -11.53 -4.84 -14.84
N SER A 44 -12.61 -4.87 -14.07
CA SER A 44 -12.59 -4.13 -12.81
C SER A 44 -11.67 -4.92 -11.90
N ILE A 45 -10.35 -4.68 -11.98
CA ILE A 45 -9.59 -4.85 -10.76
C ILE A 45 -10.25 -3.84 -9.81
N MET A 46 -11.06 -4.34 -8.90
CA MET A 46 -11.33 -3.66 -7.64
C MET A 46 -10.00 -3.63 -6.86
N ASP A 47 -8.95 -3.07 -7.45
CA ASP A 47 -7.73 -2.72 -6.77
C ASP A 47 -8.07 -1.41 -6.05
N GLU A 48 -8.73 -1.53 -4.90
CA GLU A 48 -8.19 -0.71 -3.82
C GLU A 48 -6.72 -1.11 -3.74
N PRO A 49 -5.78 -0.19 -4.01
CA PRO A 49 -4.37 -0.55 -4.12
C PRO A 49 -3.97 -1.21 -2.81
N PHE A 50 -3.72 -2.51 -2.83
CA PHE A 50 -3.32 -3.22 -1.64
C PHE A 50 -1.81 -3.03 -1.48
N PRO A 51 -1.29 -2.85 -0.26
CA PRO A 51 0.15 -2.79 -0.09
C PRO A 51 0.78 -4.14 -0.48
N PHE A 52 1.74 -4.12 -1.40
CA PHE A 52 2.51 -5.31 -1.78
C PHE A 52 3.68 -5.61 -0.85
N THR A 53 4.01 -4.67 0.05
CA THR A 53 5.18 -4.75 0.93
C THR A 53 4.88 -4.14 2.29
N TYR A 54 5.49 -4.70 3.33
CA TYR A 54 5.48 -4.07 4.65
C TYR A 54 6.18 -2.71 4.63
N LYS A 55 5.57 -1.72 5.28
CA LYS A 55 6.16 -0.38 5.37
C LYS A 55 5.66 0.36 6.61
N LEU A 56 6.56 0.95 7.38
CA LEU A 56 6.23 1.95 8.39
C LEU A 56 6.43 3.35 7.79
N HIS A 57 5.39 4.17 7.78
CA HIS A 57 5.49 5.56 7.31
C HIS A 57 6.02 6.47 8.41
N SER A 58 6.43 7.67 8.02
CA SER A 58 6.80 8.68 9.00
C SER A 58 5.53 9.16 9.73
N ALA A 59 5.63 9.30 11.05
CA ALA A 59 4.59 9.88 11.88
C ALA A 59 4.15 11.25 11.33
N TYR A 60 2.84 11.49 11.27
CA TYR A 60 2.29 12.77 10.84
C TYR A 60 1.15 13.22 11.76
N PRO A 61 1.18 14.46 12.29
CA PRO A 61 2.27 15.44 12.16
C PRO A 61 3.56 15.00 12.88
N ASN A 62 4.70 15.55 12.48
CA ASN A 62 5.99 15.39 13.18
C ASN A 62 6.90 16.58 12.84
N PRO A 63 7.28 17.46 13.80
CA PRO A 63 6.95 17.41 15.22
C PRO A 63 5.44 17.51 15.52
N PHE A 64 4.98 16.98 16.66
CA PHE A 64 3.55 16.87 17.00
C PHE A 64 3.22 17.43 18.40
N ASN A 65 1.95 17.77 18.64
CA ASN A 65 1.43 18.23 19.94
C ASN A 65 -0.10 17.97 20.08
N PRO A 66 -0.56 17.17 21.07
CA PRO A 66 0.09 15.99 21.64
C PRO A 66 -0.19 14.72 20.82
N VAL A 67 -0.91 14.82 19.70
CA VAL A 67 -1.35 13.67 18.91
C VAL A 67 -0.56 13.55 17.60
N THR A 68 -0.11 12.34 17.28
CA THR A 68 0.44 11.98 15.97
C THR A 68 -0.15 10.67 15.46
N THR A 69 -0.21 10.51 14.14
CA THR A 69 -0.67 9.28 13.49
C THR A 69 0.52 8.49 12.95
N LEU A 70 0.59 7.21 13.32
CA LEU A 70 1.53 6.24 12.79
C LEU A 70 0.81 5.40 11.73
N ARG A 71 1.20 5.55 10.47
CA ARG A 71 0.66 4.77 9.35
C ARG A 71 1.59 3.63 8.99
N TYR A 72 1.03 2.48 8.65
CA TYR A 72 1.79 1.30 8.26
C TYR A 72 1.01 0.45 7.26
N ASP A 73 1.77 -0.28 6.43
CA ASP A 73 1.28 -1.06 5.31
C ASP A 73 1.50 -2.54 5.62
N LEU A 74 0.46 -3.37 5.46
CA LEU A 74 0.50 -4.82 5.70
C LEU A 74 0.07 -5.58 4.44
N PRO A 75 0.96 -6.34 3.77
CA PRO A 75 0.61 -7.13 2.59
C PRO A 75 -0.20 -8.38 2.90
N GLU A 76 -0.17 -8.86 4.14
CA GLU A 76 -0.90 -10.04 4.61
C GLU A 76 -1.27 -9.90 6.08
N ASP A 77 -2.24 -10.71 6.53
CA ASP A 77 -2.71 -10.72 7.90
C ASP A 77 -1.57 -11.15 8.82
N ALA A 78 -1.30 -10.37 9.86
CA ALA A 78 -0.15 -10.61 10.73
C ALA A 78 -0.43 -10.21 12.17
N LEU A 79 0.27 -10.86 13.10
CA LEU A 79 0.37 -10.38 14.48
C LEU A 79 1.25 -9.13 14.48
N VAL A 80 0.68 -7.98 14.80
CA VAL A 80 1.37 -6.69 14.76
C VAL A 80 1.60 -6.17 16.18
N SER A 81 2.84 -5.79 16.46
CA SER A 81 3.21 -5.10 17.69
C SER A 81 3.77 -3.72 17.35
N ILE A 82 3.15 -2.66 17.87
CA ILE A 82 3.64 -1.28 17.76
C ILE A 82 3.90 -0.74 19.15
N ALA A 83 5.17 -0.44 19.43
CA ALA A 83 5.60 0.07 20.73
C ALA A 83 6.44 1.34 20.58
N ILE A 84 6.31 2.20 21.58
CA ILE A 84 7.00 3.49 21.69
C ILE A 84 8.07 3.37 22.77
N TYR A 85 9.24 3.94 22.48
CA TYR A 85 10.41 3.94 23.34
C TYR A 85 10.96 5.36 23.48
N ASP A 86 11.58 5.63 24.62
CA ASP A 86 12.40 6.83 24.77
C ASP A 86 13.82 6.62 24.20
N MET A 87 14.65 7.66 24.25
CA MET A 87 16.04 7.60 23.77
C MET A 87 16.96 6.69 24.58
N MET A 88 16.55 6.24 25.76
CA MET A 88 17.26 5.24 26.56
C MET A 88 16.81 3.82 26.20
N GLY A 89 15.87 3.65 25.27
CA GLY A 89 15.31 2.36 24.89
C GLY A 89 14.27 1.83 25.89
N ARG A 90 13.79 2.65 26.82
CA ARG A 90 12.75 2.23 27.77
C ARG A 90 11.39 2.27 27.09
N GLY A 91 10.60 1.20 27.25
CA GLY A 91 9.22 1.14 26.75
C GLY A 91 8.36 2.21 27.42
N VAL A 92 7.70 3.02 26.60
CA VAL A 92 6.82 4.12 27.03
C VAL A 92 5.37 3.71 26.94
N LYS A 93 4.98 3.17 25.79
CA LYS A 93 3.61 2.74 25.52
C LYS A 93 3.56 1.65 24.46
N THR A 94 2.71 0.65 24.66
CA THR A 94 2.33 -0.31 23.61
C THR A 94 1.01 0.15 22.99
N LEU A 95 1.02 0.47 21.69
CA LEU A 95 -0.16 0.96 20.97
C LEU A 95 -0.99 -0.17 20.39
N ILE A 96 -0.34 -1.21 19.90
CA ILE A 96 -0.95 -2.38 19.27
C ILE A 96 -0.13 -3.59 19.69
N ASP A 97 -0.81 -4.68 20.04
CA ASP A 97 -0.23 -6.01 20.24
C ASP A 97 -1.29 -7.07 19.92
N ASP A 98 -1.73 -7.11 18.66
CA ASP A 98 -2.88 -7.93 18.24
C ASP A 98 -2.80 -8.32 16.75
N GLN A 99 -3.60 -9.29 16.34
CA GLN A 99 -3.76 -9.70 14.96
C GLN A 99 -4.38 -8.56 14.15
N GLN A 100 -3.73 -8.13 13.09
CA GLN A 100 -4.22 -7.12 12.17
C GLN A 100 -4.49 -7.75 10.81
N THR A 101 -5.61 -7.37 10.21
CA THR A 101 -5.87 -7.72 8.82
C THR A 101 -5.02 -6.88 7.90
N ALA A 102 -4.70 -7.43 6.74
CA ALA A 102 -3.88 -6.80 5.74
C ALA A 102 -4.52 -5.48 5.21
N GLY A 103 -3.71 -4.63 4.60
CA GLY A 103 -4.10 -3.32 4.05
C GLY A 103 -3.34 -2.15 4.65
N TYR A 104 -3.79 -0.94 4.30
CA TYR A 104 -3.27 0.31 4.89
C TYR A 104 -3.89 0.55 6.27
N ARG A 105 -3.04 0.62 7.29
CA ARG A 105 -3.46 0.75 8.69
C ARG A 105 -2.89 2.01 9.31
N SER A 106 -3.53 2.45 10.38
CA SER A 106 -3.01 3.55 11.19
C SER A 106 -3.42 3.43 12.64
N THR A 107 -2.59 3.98 13.52
CA THR A 107 -2.89 4.16 14.94
C THR A 107 -2.41 5.52 15.40
N GLN A 108 -3.01 6.04 16.47
CA GLN A 108 -2.66 7.34 17.02
C GLN A 108 -1.92 7.16 18.34
N TRP A 109 -0.94 8.02 18.56
CA TRP A 109 -0.35 8.22 19.87
C TRP A 109 -0.65 9.63 20.37
N ASP A 110 -1.11 9.69 21.61
CA ASP A 110 -1.59 10.87 22.33
C ASP A 110 -0.58 11.40 23.35
N ALA A 111 0.71 11.06 23.18
CA ALA A 111 1.79 11.44 24.09
C ALA A 111 1.58 10.97 25.55
N THR A 112 0.91 9.83 25.76
CA THR A 112 0.80 9.20 27.08
C THR A 112 1.63 7.92 27.18
N ASN A 113 1.95 7.50 28.41
CA ASN A 113 2.54 6.19 28.71
C ASN A 113 1.46 5.12 28.93
N ASP A 114 1.86 3.87 29.24
CA ASP A 114 0.94 2.77 29.55
C ASP A 114 0.04 3.02 30.77
N ALA A 115 0.43 3.93 31.68
CA ALA A 115 -0.39 4.36 32.82
C ALA A 115 -1.37 5.50 32.46
N GLY A 116 -1.44 5.91 31.18
CA GLY A 116 -2.27 7.01 30.71
C GLY A 116 -1.75 8.40 31.11
N GLN A 117 -0.52 8.50 31.59
CA GLN A 117 0.07 9.77 32.02
C GLN A 117 0.82 10.45 30.86
N PRO A 118 0.71 11.79 30.71
CA PRO A 118 1.45 12.52 29.69
C PRO A 118 2.97 12.37 29.86
N VAL A 119 3.67 12.21 28.75
CA VAL A 119 5.14 12.15 28.71
C VAL A 119 5.75 13.51 28.42
N SER A 120 7.03 13.68 28.73
CA SER A 120 7.73 14.95 28.51
C SER A 120 8.02 15.19 27.04
N ALA A 121 8.06 16.46 26.60
CA ALA A 121 8.51 16.80 25.26
C ALA A 121 9.94 16.29 25.00
N GLY A 122 10.20 15.88 23.76
CA GLY A 122 11.46 15.25 23.41
C GLY A 122 11.40 14.33 22.20
N LEU A 123 12.49 13.61 21.98
CA LEU A 123 12.62 12.63 20.90
C LEU A 123 12.16 11.26 21.41
N TYR A 124 11.35 10.59 20.60
CA TYR A 124 10.84 9.24 20.85
C TYR A 124 11.09 8.36 19.63
N LEU A 125 11.19 7.06 19.87
CA LEU A 125 11.27 6.03 18.84
C LEU A 125 9.96 5.24 18.84
N TYR A 126 9.48 4.85 17.68
CA TYR A 126 8.38 3.89 17.53
C TYR A 126 8.86 2.75 16.65
N THR A 127 8.53 1.53 17.06
CA THR A 127 8.91 0.30 16.37
C THR A 127 7.66 -0.48 16.04
N ILE A 128 7.57 -0.96 14.80
CA ILE A 128 6.62 -1.98 14.39
C ILE A 128 7.33 -3.32 14.22
N GLN A 129 6.67 -4.39 14.67
CA GLN A 129 7.00 -5.78 14.35
C GLN A 129 5.76 -6.42 13.72
N ALA A 130 5.92 -7.08 12.57
CA ALA A 130 4.89 -7.87 11.92
C ALA A 130 5.55 -9.10 11.26
N GLY A 131 5.39 -10.30 11.84
CA GLY A 131 6.14 -11.48 11.41
C GLY A 131 7.65 -11.24 11.48
N GLU A 132 8.37 -11.38 10.37
CA GLU A 132 9.82 -11.09 10.25
C GLU A 132 10.12 -9.60 10.00
N PHE A 133 9.12 -8.80 9.62
CA PHE A 133 9.30 -7.38 9.36
C PHE A 133 9.46 -6.60 10.66
N ARG A 134 10.56 -5.87 10.78
CA ARG A 134 10.82 -4.93 11.88
C ARG A 134 11.30 -3.59 11.34
N GLN A 135 10.66 -2.51 11.75
CA GLN A 135 11.11 -1.16 11.40
C GLN A 135 10.96 -0.21 12.58
N THR A 136 12.00 0.59 12.82
CA THR A 136 12.00 1.63 13.85
C THR A 136 12.17 3.00 13.20
N LYS A 137 11.40 3.98 13.67
CA LYS A 137 11.48 5.38 13.25
C LYS A 137 11.43 6.31 14.46
N LYS A 138 11.80 7.57 14.23
CA LYS A 138 11.85 8.61 15.27
C LYS A 138 10.76 9.66 15.08
N MET A 139 10.30 10.26 16.17
CA MET A 139 9.33 11.35 16.20
C MET A 139 9.62 12.33 17.34
N VAL A 140 9.21 13.58 17.18
CA VAL A 140 9.49 14.67 18.12
C VAL A 140 8.19 15.21 18.70
N LEU A 141 8.02 15.07 20.01
CA LEU A 141 6.92 15.67 20.76
C LEU A 141 7.27 17.11 21.15
N LEU A 142 6.40 18.04 20.78
CA LEU A 142 6.41 19.41 21.25
C LEU A 142 5.54 19.56 22.51
N LYS A 143 5.78 20.63 23.26
CA LYS A 143 4.95 21.05 24.39
C LYS A 143 4.09 22.23 23.99
#